data_AF-A0A2V7UF43-F1
#
_entry.id   AF-A0A2V7UF43-F1
#
_cell.length_a   1.000
_cell.length_b   1.000
_cell.length_c   1.000
_cell.angle_alpha   90.00
_cell.angle_beta   90.00
_cell.angle_gamma   90.00
#
_symmetry.space_group_name_H-M   'P 1'
#
loop_
_entity.id
_entity.type
_entity.pdbx_description
1 polymer ?
#
loop_
_entity_poly.entity_id
_entity_poly.type
_entity_poly.pdbx_seq_one_letter_code
_entity_poly.pdbx_strand_id
1 'polypeptide(L)' 'MKALKASSLRDKSVEELLKDEEDLATQIFKLRFQKSTGQAESPHRIRGVRRDLAR' A
#
# COMPACT_ATOMS: atom_id res chain seq x y z
N MET A 1 5.70 -7.39 9.42
CA MET A 1 5.61 -6.66 8.12
C MET A 1 6.68 -5.59 8.11
N LYS A 2 7.58 -5.63 7.12
CA LYS A 2 8.66 -4.65 6.98
C LYS A 2 8.02 -3.36 6.45
N ALA A 3 7.80 -2.40 7.34
CA ALA A 3 7.20 -1.11 7.00
C ALA A 3 8.08 -0.40 5.97
N LEU A 4 7.50 0.23 4.96
CA LEU A 4 8.24 0.98 3.94
C LEU A 4 9.16 1.99 4.64
N LYS A 5 10.48 1.80 4.57
CA LYS A 5 11.42 2.67 5.28
C LYS A 5 11.46 4.01 4.55
N ALA A 6 11.25 5.11 5.27
CA ALA A 6 11.26 6.45 4.67
C ALA A 6 12.58 6.78 3.95
N SER A 7 13.69 6.13 4.35
CA SER A 7 14.97 6.25 3.65
C SER A 7 14.90 5.74 2.21
N SER A 8 14.28 4.58 1.98
CA SER A 8 14.18 3.98 0.63
C SER A 8 13.22 4.71 -0.30
N LEU A 9 12.42 5.66 0.21
CA LEU A 9 11.59 6.54 -0.63
C LEU A 9 12.40 7.72 -1.17
N ARG A 10 13.40 8.20 -0.41
CA ARG A 10 14.24 9.33 -0.82
C ARG A 10 15.23 8.97 -1.93
N ASP A 11 15.57 7.70 -2.04
CA ASP A 11 16.50 7.17 -3.03
C ASP A 11 15.82 6.85 -4.39
N LYS A 12 14.48 6.94 -4.46
CA LYS A 12 13.69 6.63 -5.66
C LYS A 12 13.55 7.83 -6.57
N SER A 13 13.41 7.56 -7.86
CA SER A 13 13.07 8.59 -8.84
C SER A 13 11.59 9.01 -8.73
N VAL A 14 11.24 10.18 -9.27
CA VAL A 14 9.86 10.68 -9.27
C VAL A 14 8.91 9.70 -9.97
N GLU A 15 9.35 9.08 -11.06
CA GLU A 15 8.56 8.10 -11.82
C GLU A 15 8.30 6.82 -11.03
N GLU A 16 9.31 6.35 -10.29
CA GLU A 16 9.16 5.20 -9.40
C GLU A 16 8.20 5.48 -8.24
N LEU A 17 8.24 6.69 -7.68
CA LEU A 17 7.33 7.10 -6.61
C LEU A 17 5.88 7.17 -7.10
N LEU A 18 5.63 7.73 -8.28
CA LEU A 18 4.29 7.77 -8.88
C LEU A 18 3.76 6.36 -9.16
N LYS A 19 4.62 5.48 -9.67
CA LYS A 19 4.24 4.08 -9.92
C LYS A 19 3.91 3.33 -8.63
N ASP A 20 4.72 3.52 -7.59
CA ASP A 20 4.47 2.94 -6.27
C ASP A 20 3.15 3.45 -5.66
N GLU A 21 2.82 4.74 -5.85
CA GLU A 21 1.56 5.33 -5.41
C GLU A 21 0.36 4.63 -6.06
N GLU A 22 0.39 4.48 -7.39
CA GLU A 22 -0.66 3.79 -8.15
C GLU A 22 -0.82 2.31 -7.73
N ASP A 23 0.30 1.63 -7.51
CA ASP A 23 0.33 0.24 -7.07
C ASP A 23 -0.27 0.08 -5.66
N LEU A 24 0.10 0.97 -4.72
CA LEU A 24 -0.44 1.00 -3.36
C LEU A 24 -1.94 1.33 -3.35
N ALA A 25 -2.39 2.29 -4.16
CA ALA A 25 -3.80 2.64 -4.32
C ALA A 25 -4.62 1.45 -4.85
N THR A 26 -4.11 0.77 -5.88
CA THR A 26 -4.72 -0.44 -6.44
C THR A 26 -4.79 -1.57 -5.42
N GLN A 27 -3.74 -1.74 -4.62
CA GLN A 27 -3.70 -2.74 -3.56
C GLN A 27 -4.73 -2.46 -2.47
N ILE A 28 -4.91 -1.19 -2.07
CA ILE A 28 -5.98 -0.80 -1.13
C ILE A 28 -7.35 -1.13 -1.70
N PHE A 29 -7.59 -0.83 -2.98
CA PHE A 29 -8.86 -1.15 -3.63
C PHE A 29 -9.16 -2.64 -3.59
N LYS A 30 -8.19 -3.48 -4.00
CA LYS A 30 -8.32 -4.95 -3.94
C LYS A 30 -8.58 -5.45 -2.52
N LEU A 31 -7.87 -4.94 -1.52
CA LEU A 31 -8.07 -5.35 -0.12
C LEU A 31 -9.44 -4.89 0.42
N ARG A 32 -9.93 -3.70 0.02
CA ARG A 32 -11.28 -3.26 0.36
C ARG A 32 -12.34 -4.13 -0.31
N PHE A 33 -12.13 -4.50 -1.57
CA PHE A 33 -13.01 -5.40 -2.31
C PHE A 33 -13.08 -6.78 -1.64
N GLN A 34 -11.92 -7.39 -1.33
CA GLN A 34 -11.84 -8.64 -0.59
C GLN A 34 -12.52 -8.57 0.79
N LYS A 35 -12.44 -7.41 1.45
CA LYS A 35 -13.14 -7.18 2.71
C LYS A 35 -14.65 -7.13 2.51
N SER A 36 -15.14 -6.47 1.46
CA SER A 36 -16.57 -6.43 1.15
C SER A 36 -17.13 -7.78 0.69
N THR A 37 -16.34 -8.62 0.02
CA THR A 37 -16.75 -9.97 -0.40
C THR A 37 -16.69 -11.01 0.71
N GLY A 38 -16.28 -10.62 1.93
CA GLY A 38 -16.22 -11.52 3.09
C GLY A 38 -15.03 -12.49 3.09
N GLN A 39 -14.13 -12.40 2.11
CA GLN A 39 -12.94 -13.27 1.97
C GLN A 39 -11.64 -12.60 2.43
N ALA A 40 -11.71 -11.50 3.18
CA ALA A 40 -10.50 -10.82 3.64
C ALA A 40 -9.78 -11.62 4.74
N GLU A 41 -8.81 -12.41 4.32
CA GLU A 41 -7.90 -13.18 5.19
C GLU A 41 -7.05 -12.28 6.11
N SER A 42 -6.90 -10.99 5.81
CA SER A 42 -5.99 -10.10 6.56
C SER A 42 -6.44 -8.62 6.59
N PRO A 43 -7.49 -8.27 7.38
CA PRO A 43 -7.98 -6.89 7.51
C PRO A 43 -6.93 -5.89 8.01
N HIS A 44 -5.95 -6.39 8.78
CA HIS A 44 -4.84 -5.62 9.33
C HIS A 44 -3.89 -5.07 8.24
N ARG A 45 -3.81 -5.74 7.06
CA ARG A 45 -3.00 -5.27 5.93
C ARG A 45 -3.48 -3.92 5.38
N ILE A 46 -4.80 -3.68 5.37
CA ILE A 46 -5.37 -2.42 4.89
C ILE A 46 -4.80 -1.21 5.65
N ARG A 47 -4.54 -1.35 6.96
CA ARG A 47 -3.97 -0.28 7.79
C ARG A 47 -2.47 -0.10 7.57
N GLY A 48 -1.76 -1.17 7.17
CA GLY A 48 -0.35 -1.10 6.79
C GLY A 48 -0.20 -0.35 5.47
N VAL A 49 -0.89 -0.81 4.42
CA VAL A 49 -0.82 -0.22 3.07
C VAL A 49 -1.27 1.25 3.08
N ARG A 50 -2.30 1.62 3.87
CA ARG A 50 -2.68 3.04 4.05
C ARG A 50 -1.58 3.91 4.66
N ARG A 51 -0.78 3.36 5.58
CA ARG A 51 0.35 4.09 6.17
C ARG A 51 1.52 4.19 5.21
N ASP A 52 1.72 3.17 4.38
CA ASP A 52 2.78 3.18 3.38
C ASP A 52 2.44 4.12 2.21
N LEU A 53 1.16 4.25 1.82
CA LEU A 53 0.70 5.26 0.84
C LEU A 53 0.83 6.70 1.36
N ALA A 54 0.71 6.92 2.67
CA ALA A 54 0.79 8.24 3.27
C ALA A 54 2.23 8.70 3.58
N ARG A 55 3.23 7.83 3.38
CA ARG A 55 4.65 8.13 3.61
C ARG A 55 5.30 8.70 2.37
#